data_AF-A0A961U070-F1
#
_entry.id   AF-A0A961U070-F1
#
_cell.length_a   1.000
_cell.length_b   1.000
_cell.length_c   1.000
_cell.angle_alpha   90.00
_cell.angle_beta   90.00
_cell.angle_gamma   90.00
#
_symmetry.space_group_name_H-M   'P 1'
#
loop_
_entity.id
_entity.type
_entity.pdbx_description
1 polymer ?
#
loop_
_entity_poly.entity_id
_entity_poly.type
_entity_poly.pdbx_seq_one_letter_code
_entity_poly.pdbx_strand_id
1 'polypeptide(L)'
;FEFEPAFEKARGSAEPRREPQEPPKTYHLGLVLKACPDIVDYAAAGIGNWRDLMATAAQVRGYLGISPSAYEDACHVMGPETAAIVVACILQRAQHINSAGGYLRALTEKARAGQFSVGPMLMAAFKANSSVPDKKAG
;
A
#
# COMPACT_ATOMS: atom_id res chain seq x y z
N PHE A 1 28.56 -37.09 -38.71
CA PHE A 1 28.55 -36.59 -37.33
C PHE A 1 28.70 -35.09 -37.46
N GLU A 2 27.57 -34.41 -37.57
CA GLU A 2 27.50 -32.97 -37.85
C GLU A 2 27.14 -32.27 -36.56
N PHE A 3 27.99 -31.33 -36.17
CA PHE A 3 27.86 -30.48 -35.00
C PHE A 3 27.24 -29.17 -35.49
N GLU A 4 26.05 -28.82 -35.03
CA GLU A 4 25.63 -27.42 -34.98
C GLU A 4 24.77 -27.17 -33.72
N PRO A 5 25.18 -26.20 -32.86
CA PRO A 5 24.48 -25.80 -31.66
C PRO A 5 23.60 -24.56 -31.94
N ALA A 6 22.36 -24.56 -31.46
CA ALA A 6 21.54 -23.35 -31.40
C ALA A 6 20.59 -23.41 -30.20
N PHE A 7 21.09 -23.12 -29.00
CA PHE A 7 20.25 -22.76 -27.87
C PHE A 7 20.44 -21.29 -27.55
N GLU A 8 19.66 -20.45 -28.22
CA GLU A 8 19.66 -19.01 -28.04
C GLU A 8 18.27 -18.54 -27.62
N LYS A 9 18.07 -18.35 -26.31
CA LYS A 9 17.36 -17.20 -25.72
C LYS A 9 17.29 -17.33 -24.20
N ALA A 10 18.33 -16.82 -23.54
CA ALA A 10 18.19 -16.32 -22.18
C ALA A 10 17.47 -14.97 -22.24
N ARG A 11 16.16 -14.97 -21.98
CA ARG A 11 15.38 -13.76 -21.74
C ARG A 11 15.14 -13.59 -20.25
N GLY A 12 15.50 -12.42 -19.73
CA GLY A 12 14.84 -11.82 -18.58
C GLY A 12 15.69 -11.79 -17.32
N SER A 13 16.46 -10.71 -17.19
CA SER A 13 17.16 -10.22 -16.00
C SER A 13 16.47 -10.57 -14.69
N ALA A 14 17.14 -11.42 -13.90
CA ALA A 14 16.93 -11.51 -12.47
C ALA A 14 17.66 -10.33 -11.82
N GLU A 15 16.91 -9.33 -11.37
CA GLU A 15 17.42 -8.35 -10.40
C GLU A 15 16.77 -8.63 -9.04
N PRO A 16 17.40 -9.39 -8.14
CA PRO A 16 17.11 -9.26 -6.72
C PRO A 16 17.97 -8.10 -6.22
N ARG A 17 17.50 -6.86 -6.42
CA ARG A 17 18.04 -5.73 -5.67
C ARG A 17 17.56 -5.86 -4.22
N ARG A 18 18.24 -6.73 -3.47
CA ARG A 18 18.18 -6.80 -2.00
C ARG A 18 18.96 -5.60 -1.49
N GLU A 19 18.29 -4.47 -1.37
CA GLU A 19 18.80 -3.35 -0.60
C GLU A 19 18.82 -3.73 0.89
N PRO A 20 19.84 -3.30 1.65
CA PRO A 20 19.94 -3.56 3.09
C PRO A 20 18.67 -3.06 3.78
N GLN A 21 17.97 -3.97 4.45
CA GLN A 21 16.88 -3.62 5.35
C GLN A 21 17.47 -2.99 6.61
N GLU A 22 17.81 -1.71 6.49
CA GLU A 22 18.18 -0.81 7.59
C GLU A 22 16.90 -0.22 8.25
N PRO A 23 16.99 0.19 9.53
CA PRO A 23 16.09 -0.11 10.67
C PRO A 23 14.65 0.44 10.55
N PRO A 24 13.68 0.01 11.40
CA PRO A 24 12.26 0.20 11.15
C PRO A 24 11.88 1.68 11.10
N LYS A 25 11.74 2.22 9.88
CA LYS A 25 11.17 3.54 9.66
C LYS A 25 9.66 3.40 9.83
N THR A 26 9.19 3.51 11.07
CA THR A 26 7.82 3.93 11.38
C THR A 26 7.55 5.19 10.55
N TYR A 27 6.79 5.06 9.47
CA TYR A 27 6.43 6.19 8.61
C TYR A 27 5.67 7.20 9.46
N HIS A 28 6.15 8.42 9.63
CA HIS A 28 5.42 9.39 10.44
C HIS A 28 3.99 9.56 9.94
N LEU A 29 3.02 9.61 10.87
CA LEU A 29 1.61 9.80 10.56
C LEU A 29 1.38 10.96 9.57
N GLY A 30 2.09 12.07 9.75
CA GLY A 30 2.00 13.23 8.85
C GLY A 30 2.40 12.94 7.40
N LEU A 31 3.34 12.03 7.16
CA LEU A 31 3.68 11.59 5.81
C LEU A 31 2.57 10.74 5.21
N VAL A 32 1.97 9.86 6.02
CA VAL A 32 0.85 9.01 5.58
C VAL A 32 -0.36 9.84 5.20
N LEU A 33 -0.72 10.83 6.02
CA LEU A 33 -1.84 11.74 5.76
C LEU A 33 -1.59 12.63 4.54
N LYS A 34 -0.35 13.07 4.30
CA LYS A 34 -0.01 13.80 3.06
C LYS A 34 -0.07 12.92 1.81
N ALA A 35 0.28 11.64 1.95
CA ALA A 35 0.22 10.70 0.84
C ALA A 35 -1.21 10.26 0.52
N CYS A 36 -2.06 10.18 1.55
CA CYS A 36 -3.44 9.70 1.47
C CYS A 36 -4.39 10.73 2.11
N PRO A 37 -4.58 11.94 1.55
CA PRO A 37 -5.49 12.93 2.10
C PRO A 37 -6.96 12.46 2.17
N ASP A 38 -7.39 11.56 1.28
CA ASP A 38 -8.80 11.14 1.19
C ASP A 38 -9.30 10.48 2.49
N ILE A 39 -8.42 9.81 3.24
CA ILE A 39 -8.81 9.18 4.52
C ILE A 39 -9.19 10.19 5.59
N VAL A 40 -8.72 11.43 5.51
CA VAL A 40 -9.02 12.48 6.48
C VAL A 40 -10.50 12.87 6.41
N ASP A 41 -11.11 12.82 5.24
CA ASP A 41 -12.53 13.15 5.02
C ASP A 41 -13.47 12.18 5.78
N TYR A 42 -12.99 10.95 6.02
CA TYR A 42 -13.72 9.93 6.78
C TYR A 42 -13.53 10.04 8.31
N ALA A 43 -12.66 10.93 8.79
CA ALA A 43 -12.38 11.10 10.20
C ALA A 43 -13.23 12.24 10.80
N ALA A 44 -14.26 11.89 11.58
CA ALA A 44 -15.18 12.87 12.17
C ALA A 44 -14.52 13.96 13.03
N ALA A 45 -13.42 13.63 13.72
CA ALA A 45 -12.64 14.55 14.56
C ALA A 45 -11.23 14.84 13.99
N GLY A 46 -10.95 14.42 12.76
CA GLY A 46 -9.61 14.40 12.20
C GLY A 46 -8.74 13.24 12.71
N ILE A 47 -7.50 13.15 12.20
CA ILE A 47 -6.54 12.09 12.52
C ILE A 47 -5.32 12.73 13.18
N GLY A 48 -5.22 12.66 14.50
CA GLY A 48 -4.12 13.26 15.27
C GLY A 48 -3.05 12.26 15.71
N ASN A 49 -3.40 10.97 15.77
CA ASN A 49 -2.49 9.90 16.16
C ASN A 49 -2.77 8.61 15.38
N TRP A 50 -1.93 7.59 15.56
CA TRP A 50 -2.08 6.29 14.91
C TRP A 50 -3.37 5.57 15.27
N ARG A 51 -3.87 5.75 16.49
CA ARG A 51 -5.12 5.14 16.95
C ARG A 51 -6.31 5.69 16.18
N ASP A 52 -6.31 7.01 15.93
CA ASP A 52 -7.31 7.66 15.08
C ASP A 52 -7.22 7.13 13.64
N LEU A 53 -6.00 6.99 13.10
CA LEU A 53 -5.81 6.44 11.75
C LEU A 53 -6.35 5.01 11.65
N MET A 54 -6.03 4.16 12.63
CA MET A 54 -6.51 2.77 12.68
C MET A 54 -8.03 2.71 12.81
N ALA A 55 -8.63 3.59 13.62
CA ALA A 55 -10.08 3.67 13.77
C ALA A 55 -10.77 4.14 12.48
N THR A 56 -10.23 5.15 11.80
CA THR A 56 -10.75 5.61 10.52
C THR A 56 -10.56 4.57 9.42
N ALA A 57 -9.40 3.92 9.34
CA ALA A 57 -9.15 2.82 8.40
C ALA A 57 -10.14 1.65 8.60
N ALA A 58 -10.45 1.31 9.84
CA ALA A 58 -11.43 0.29 10.17
C ALA A 58 -12.87 0.65 9.75
N GLN A 59 -13.20 1.94 9.60
CA GLN A 59 -14.47 2.40 9.03
C GLN A 59 -14.42 2.38 7.51
N VAL A 60 -13.37 2.97 6.93
CA VAL A 60 -13.11 3.04 5.48
C VAL A 60 -13.11 1.67 4.81
N ARG A 61 -12.63 0.63 5.49
CA ARG A 61 -12.66 -0.75 4.96
C ARG A 61 -14.07 -1.17 4.52
N GLY A 62 -15.12 -0.74 5.23
CA GLY A 62 -16.50 -1.05 4.91
C GLY A 62 -16.95 -0.39 3.62
N TYR A 63 -16.60 0.89 3.45
CA TYR A 63 -16.87 1.66 2.24
C TYR A 63 -16.13 1.10 1.01
N LEU A 64 -14.95 0.54 1.21
CA LEU A 64 -14.16 -0.11 0.15
C LEU A 64 -14.61 -1.55 -0.17
N GLY A 65 -15.60 -2.10 0.54
CA GLY A 65 -16.00 -3.50 0.39
C GLY A 65 -14.94 -4.50 0.85
N ILE A 66 -14.04 -4.10 1.74
CA ILE A 66 -13.05 -4.97 2.37
C ILE A 66 -13.73 -5.72 3.52
N SER A 67 -13.78 -7.05 3.40
CA SER A 67 -14.35 -7.91 4.45
C SER A 67 -13.56 -7.80 5.76
N PRO A 68 -14.22 -7.93 6.94
CA PRO A 68 -13.54 -7.91 8.24
C PRO A 68 -12.38 -8.89 8.31
N SER A 69 -12.61 -10.13 7.85
CA SER A 69 -11.60 -11.19 7.82
C SER A 69 -10.35 -10.84 7.00
N ALA A 70 -10.51 -10.13 5.88
CA ALA A 70 -9.38 -9.72 5.04
C ALA A 70 -8.54 -8.63 5.73
N TYR A 71 -9.19 -7.73 6.47
CA TYR A 71 -8.52 -6.69 7.24
C TYR A 71 -7.82 -7.26 8.49
N GLU A 72 -8.47 -8.18 9.20
CA GLU A 72 -7.87 -8.88 10.34
C GLU A 72 -6.63 -9.67 9.91
N ASP A 73 -6.70 -10.38 8.77
CA ASP A 73 -5.55 -11.10 8.23
C ASP A 73 -4.38 -10.17 7.90
N ALA A 74 -4.69 -9.02 7.29
CA ALA A 74 -3.68 -7.98 7.06
C ALA A 74 -3.07 -7.52 8.39
N CYS A 75 -3.87 -7.14 9.39
CA CYS A 75 -3.39 -6.73 10.70
C CYS A 75 -2.48 -7.78 11.36
N HIS A 76 -2.81 -9.06 11.25
CA HIS A 76 -1.99 -10.16 11.79
C HIS A 76 -0.66 -10.33 11.07
N VAL A 77 -0.62 -10.14 9.76
CA VAL A 77 0.57 -10.39 8.94
C VAL A 77 1.53 -9.20 8.91
N MET A 78 1.01 -8.00 8.63
CA MET A 78 1.82 -6.78 8.44
C MET A 78 1.80 -5.83 9.64
N GLY A 79 0.96 -6.12 10.65
CA GLY A 79 0.74 -5.26 11.81
C GLY A 79 -0.42 -4.27 11.60
N PRO A 80 -1.10 -3.84 12.68
CA PRO A 80 -2.29 -3.00 12.59
C PRO A 80 -1.99 -1.59 12.04
N GLU A 81 -0.83 -1.01 12.39
CA GLU A 81 -0.40 0.29 11.86
C GLU A 81 -0.17 0.21 10.34
N THR A 82 0.59 -0.81 9.89
CA THR A 82 0.86 -1.02 8.46
C THR A 82 -0.43 -1.30 7.68
N ALA A 83 -1.32 -2.13 8.23
CA ALA A 83 -2.62 -2.40 7.60
C ALA A 83 -3.45 -1.13 7.43
N ALA A 84 -3.47 -0.25 8.44
CA ALA A 84 -4.14 1.05 8.34
C ALA A 84 -3.54 1.94 7.24
N ILE A 85 -2.21 1.98 7.10
CA ILE A 85 -1.53 2.70 6.01
C ILE A 85 -1.94 2.14 4.65
N VAL A 86 -1.97 0.80 4.52
CA VAL A 86 -2.36 0.14 3.27
C VAL A 86 -3.80 0.47 2.92
N VAL A 87 -4.74 0.41 3.88
CA VAL A 87 -6.14 0.79 3.64
C VAL A 87 -6.24 2.25 3.21
N ALA A 88 -5.49 3.17 3.82
CA ALA A 88 -5.45 4.57 3.39
C ALA A 88 -4.94 4.72 1.95
N CYS A 89 -3.87 4.00 1.59
CA CYS A 89 -3.32 4.03 0.23
C CYS A 89 -4.28 3.42 -0.80
N ILE A 90 -5.02 2.37 -0.42
CA ILE A 90 -6.05 1.76 -1.26
C ILE A 90 -7.21 2.74 -1.46
N LEU A 91 -7.67 3.42 -0.40
CA LEU A 91 -8.71 4.44 -0.50
C LEU A 91 -8.31 5.54 -1.48
N GLN A 92 -7.10 6.09 -1.33
CA GLN A 92 -6.59 7.15 -2.19
C GLN A 92 -6.58 6.77 -3.68
N ARG A 93 -6.48 5.47 -3.96
CA ARG A 93 -6.43 4.90 -5.30
C ARG A 93 -7.65 4.06 -5.65
N ALA A 94 -8.72 4.14 -4.87
CA ALA A 94 -9.86 3.23 -5.00
C ALA A 94 -10.50 3.30 -6.39
N GLN A 95 -10.52 4.49 -6.99
CA GLN A 95 -10.98 4.72 -8.37
C GLN A 95 -10.19 3.97 -9.46
N HIS A 96 -8.96 3.54 -9.17
CA HIS A 96 -8.11 2.74 -10.07
C HIS A 96 -8.04 1.26 -9.67
N ILE A 97 -8.75 0.85 -8.62
CA ILE A 97 -8.71 -0.51 -8.07
C ILE A 97 -10.07 -1.18 -8.27
N ASN A 98 -10.10 -2.25 -9.06
CA ASN A 98 -11.33 -3.00 -9.32
C ASN A 98 -11.95 -3.61 -8.05
N SER A 99 -11.11 -4.15 -7.16
CA SER A 99 -11.56 -4.74 -5.90
C SER A 99 -10.56 -4.48 -4.77
N ALA A 100 -10.90 -3.56 -3.88
CA ALA A 100 -10.04 -3.21 -2.74
C ALA A 100 -9.81 -4.40 -1.80
N GLY A 101 -10.84 -5.23 -1.56
CA GLY A 101 -10.73 -6.44 -0.74
C GLY A 101 -9.81 -7.50 -1.34
N GLY A 102 -9.95 -7.77 -2.65
CA GLY A 102 -9.06 -8.69 -3.36
C GLY A 102 -7.62 -8.18 -3.41
N TYR A 103 -7.44 -6.87 -3.60
CA TYR A 103 -6.13 -6.26 -3.61
C TYR A 103 -5.44 -6.32 -2.24
N LEU A 104 -6.16 -6.02 -1.15
CA LEU A 104 -5.63 -6.17 0.21
C LEU A 104 -5.16 -7.61 0.47
N ARG A 105 -5.95 -8.62 0.11
CA ARG A 105 -5.57 -10.03 0.27
C ARG A 105 -4.27 -10.36 -0.48
N ALA A 106 -4.14 -9.92 -1.74
CA ALA A 106 -2.92 -10.14 -2.51
C ALA A 106 -1.69 -9.46 -1.88
N LEU A 107 -1.86 -8.28 -1.27
CA LEU A 107 -0.79 -7.62 -0.51
C LEU A 107 -0.45 -8.38 0.77
N THR A 108 -1.45 -8.89 1.48
CA THR A 108 -1.27 -9.72 2.67
C THR A 108 -0.53 -11.01 2.34
N GLU A 109 -0.83 -11.68 1.23
CA GLU A 109 -0.08 -12.85 0.78
C GLU A 109 1.38 -12.52 0.44
N LYS A 110 1.61 -11.38 -0.24
CA LYS A 110 2.99 -10.89 -0.47
C LYS A 110 3.72 -10.58 0.83
N ALA A 111 3.02 -10.05 1.84
CA ALA A 111 3.58 -9.77 3.15
C ALA A 111 3.93 -11.04 3.92
N ARG A 112 3.06 -12.07 3.87
CA ARG A 112 3.37 -13.41 4.41
C ARG A 112 4.62 -14.01 3.78
N ALA A 113 4.82 -13.78 2.49
CA ALA A 113 6.01 -14.25 1.78
C ALA A 113 7.25 -13.36 1.95
N GLY A 114 7.18 -12.29 2.78
CA GLY A 114 8.29 -11.34 2.98
C GLY A 114 8.60 -10.48 1.76
N GLN A 115 7.69 -10.39 0.79
CA GLN A 115 7.84 -9.68 -0.48
C GLN A 115 7.05 -8.38 -0.55
N PHE A 116 6.45 -7.96 0.57
CA PHE A 116 5.71 -6.71 0.67
C PHE A 116 6.51 -5.66 1.42
N SER A 117 6.44 -4.42 0.95
CA SER A 117 6.93 -3.24 1.66
C SER A 117 5.95 -2.10 1.45
N VAL A 118 5.57 -1.45 2.55
CA VAL A 118 4.62 -0.33 2.52
C VAL A 118 5.26 0.94 1.93
N GLY A 119 6.59 1.07 1.98
CA GLY A 119 7.32 2.25 1.50
C GLY A 119 7.07 2.59 0.04
N PRO A 120 7.33 1.68 -0.92
CA PRO A 120 7.06 1.92 -2.34
C PRO A 120 5.59 2.26 -2.62
N MET A 121 4.66 1.60 -1.92
CA MET A 121 3.23 1.88 -2.04
C MET A 121 2.90 3.30 -1.56
N LEU A 122 3.41 3.68 -0.39
CA LEU A 122 3.18 4.99 0.21
C LEU A 122 3.82 6.11 -0.63
N MET A 123 5.06 5.91 -1.08
CA MET A 123 5.75 6.86 -1.95
C MET A 123 5.06 7.02 -3.29
N ALA A 124 4.51 5.94 -3.86
CA ALA A 124 3.72 6.04 -5.06
C ALA A 124 2.43 6.85 -4.82
N ALA A 125 1.74 6.66 -3.70
CA ALA A 125 0.58 7.47 -3.32
C ALA A 125 0.96 8.94 -3.14
N PHE A 126 2.05 9.21 -2.41
CA PHE A 126 2.58 10.55 -2.21
C PHE A 126 2.94 11.25 -3.52
N LYS A 127 3.64 10.59 -4.44
CA LYS A 127 3.98 11.16 -5.76
C LYS A 127 2.75 11.42 -6.61
N ALA A 128 1.75 10.53 -6.59
CA ALA A 128 0.49 10.74 -7.30
C ALA A 128 -0.23 12.00 -6.77
N ASN A 129 -0.21 12.22 -5.46
CA ASN A 129 -0.81 13.40 -4.84
C ASN A 129 0.04 14.69 -5.03
N SER A 130 1.37 14.57 -5.05
CA SER A 130 2.30 15.70 -5.27
C SER A 130 2.31 16.20 -6.71
N SER A 131 1.86 15.37 -7.65
CA SER A 131 1.77 15.70 -9.08
C SER A 131 0.42 16.33 -9.46
N VAL A 132 -0.50 16.47 -8.50
CA VAL A 132 -1.71 17.29 -8.68
C VAL A 132 -1.33 18.73 -8.35
N PRO A 133 -1.13 19.62 -9.34
CA PRO A 133 -1.05 21.04 -9.04
C PRO A 133 -2.40 21.47 -8.45
N ASP A 134 -2.29 22.26 -7.38
CA ASP A 134 -3.34 23.05 -6.76
C ASP A 134 -4.54 23.31 -7.69
N LYS A 135 -5.66 22.62 -7.44
CA LYS A 135 -6.98 23.03 -7.91
C LYS A 135 -7.71 23.69 -6.75
N LYS A 136 -7.17 24.81 -6.27
CA LYS A 136 -7.94 25.89 -5.64
C LYS A 136 -7.67 27.19 -6.39
N ALA A 137 -8.27 27.32 -7.57
CA ALA A 137 -8.49 28.61 -8.21
C ALA A 137 -9.84 28.58 -8.92
N GLY A 138 -10.75 29.47 -8.51
CA GLY A 138 -12.07 29.67 -9.12
C GLY A 138 -13.11 30.06 -8.09
#